data_AF-A0A319FDF8-F1
#
_entry.id   AF-A0A319FDF8-F1
#
_cell.length_a   1.000
_cell.length_b   1.000
_cell.length_c   1.000
_cell.angle_alpha   90.00
_cell.angle_beta   90.00
_cell.angle_gamma   90.00
#
_symmetry.space_group_name_H-M   'P 1'
#
loop_
_entity.id
_entity.type
_entity.pdbx_description
1 polymer ?
#
loop_
_entity_poly.entity_id
_entity_poly.type
_entity_poly.pdbx_seq_one_letter_code
_entity_poly.pdbx_strand_id
1 'polypeptide(L)'
;MRIADIGTGTGILLTDLAAKLPKSVQLDEVPEHLIGAYDLVSVRHFAFVLQEHELQSAVKNLFRLLKPGGYLQWIDVDVSSQRIEKARPEINGEPQERIMNLFRGNDTRLSSAWVPSLSSRFSGAGLINVEVDQRNTPHYIGQQLFESGFLAVEALTRNNHLDDDKAREIEDIFRDSARVTRQGSYAGLTRYTVIGQKGL
;
A
#
# COMPACT_ATOMS: atom_id res chain seq x y z
N MET A 1 16.65 21.85 -5.46
CA MET A 1 16.11 20.63 -4.84
C MET A 1 15.34 19.84 -5.89
N ARG A 2 15.75 18.61 -6.19
CA ARG A 2 15.13 17.68 -7.15
C ARG A 2 14.44 16.56 -6.37
N ILE A 3 13.16 16.33 -6.67
CA ILE A 3 12.32 15.34 -5.99
C ILE A 3 11.88 14.28 -6.99
N ALA A 4 12.01 13.01 -6.62
CA ALA A 4 11.32 11.91 -7.27
C ALA A 4 10.12 11.53 -6.40
N ASP A 5 8.91 11.53 -6.96
CA ASP A 5 7.70 11.03 -6.30
C ASP A 5 7.27 9.74 -7.03
N ILE A 6 7.31 8.62 -6.32
CA ILE A 6 7.12 7.27 -6.84
C ILE A 6 5.85 6.69 -6.19
N GLY A 7 4.89 6.26 -7.01
CA GLY A 7 3.56 5.86 -6.54
C GLY A 7 2.53 7.00 -6.56
N THR A 8 2.60 7.89 -7.55
CA THR A 8 1.72 9.05 -7.71
C THR A 8 0.28 8.74 -8.16
N GLY A 9 -0.09 7.46 -8.27
CA GLY A 9 -1.41 7.02 -8.73
C GLY A 9 -1.99 5.89 -7.87
N THR A 10 -3.17 5.40 -8.24
CA THR A 10 -3.89 4.31 -7.56
C THR A 10 -3.28 2.91 -7.77
N GLY A 11 -2.10 2.81 -8.40
CA GLY A 11 -1.53 1.54 -8.84
C GLY A 11 -2.23 0.90 -10.05
N ILE A 12 -3.44 1.36 -10.42
CA ILE A 12 -4.26 0.84 -11.53
C ILE A 12 -3.51 0.86 -12.87
N LEU A 13 -2.78 1.93 -13.14
CA LEU A 13 -1.97 2.02 -14.37
C LEU A 13 -0.79 1.04 -14.33
N LEU A 14 -0.18 0.82 -13.16
CA LEU A 14 0.98 -0.06 -13.04
C LEU A 14 0.59 -1.53 -13.14
N THR A 15 -0.58 -1.93 -12.61
CA THR A 15 -1.11 -3.30 -12.78
C THR A 15 -1.58 -3.55 -14.21
N ASP A 16 -2.22 -2.57 -14.86
CA ASP A 16 -2.57 -2.65 -16.29
C ASP A 16 -1.32 -2.70 -17.19
N LEU A 17 -0.28 -1.92 -16.88
CA LEU A 17 1.00 -1.97 -17.58
C LEU A 17 1.75 -3.27 -17.30
N ALA A 18 1.77 -3.79 -16.08
CA ALA A 18 2.45 -5.05 -15.76
C ALA A 18 1.87 -6.24 -16.55
N ALA A 19 0.57 -6.22 -16.87
CA ALA A 19 -0.06 -7.22 -17.73
C ALA A 19 0.33 -7.07 -19.22
N LYS A 20 0.75 -5.87 -19.64
CA LYS A 20 1.12 -5.53 -21.03
C LYS A 20 2.62 -5.53 -21.28
N LEU A 21 3.42 -5.38 -20.23
CA LEU A 21 4.87 -5.37 -20.31
C LEU A 21 5.40 -6.81 -20.33
N PRO A 22 6.48 -7.07 -21.08
CA PRO A 22 7.17 -8.34 -21.01
C PRO A 22 7.52 -8.69 -19.57
N LYS A 23 7.40 -9.97 -19.18
CA LYS A 23 7.86 -10.46 -17.86
C LYS A 23 9.35 -10.20 -17.60
N SER A 24 10.11 -9.86 -18.64
CA SER A 24 11.51 -9.46 -18.59
C SER A 24 11.73 -7.98 -18.26
N VAL A 25 10.69 -7.16 -18.15
CA VAL A 25 10.83 -5.77 -17.68
C VAL A 25 11.15 -5.84 -16.20
N GLN A 26 12.44 -5.73 -15.93
CA GLN A 26 12.99 -5.64 -14.59
C GLN A 26 13.03 -4.18 -14.19
N LEU A 27 12.53 -3.87 -12.99
CA LEU A 27 12.77 -2.58 -12.32
C LEU A 27 14.20 -2.52 -11.73
N ASP A 28 15.08 -3.43 -12.13
CA ASP A 28 16.31 -3.77 -11.42
C ASP A 28 17.47 -2.81 -11.72
N GLU A 29 17.44 -2.08 -12.83
CA GLU A 29 18.46 -1.09 -13.16
C GLU A 29 17.94 0.33 -13.17
N VAL A 30 18.53 1.16 -12.30
CA VAL A 30 18.37 2.61 -12.33
C VAL A 30 19.13 3.16 -13.54
N PRO A 31 18.47 3.89 -14.47
CA PRO A 31 19.15 4.54 -15.59
C PRO A 31 20.31 5.42 -15.11
N GLU A 32 21.46 5.37 -15.79
CA GLU A 32 22.69 6.03 -15.35
C GLU A 32 22.51 7.53 -15.01
N HIS A 33 21.78 8.26 -15.86
CA HIS A 33 21.52 9.68 -15.67
C HIS A 33 20.62 10.03 -14.47
N LEU A 34 20.01 9.03 -13.83
CA LEU A 34 19.19 9.17 -12.63
C LEU A 34 19.94 8.80 -11.34
N ILE A 35 21.13 8.20 -11.45
CA ILE A 35 21.97 7.88 -10.29
C ILE A 35 22.44 9.19 -9.66
N GLY A 36 22.24 9.35 -8.35
CA GLY A 36 22.65 10.56 -7.65
C GLY A 36 21.95 11.82 -8.14
N ALA A 37 20.76 11.71 -8.73
CA ALA A 37 20.07 12.85 -9.35
C ALA A 37 19.15 13.60 -8.38
N TYR A 38 18.69 12.96 -7.31
CA TYR A 38 17.61 13.46 -6.46
C TYR A 38 18.07 13.82 -5.05
N ASP A 39 17.55 14.94 -4.54
CA ASP A 39 17.73 15.38 -3.16
C ASP A 39 16.72 14.68 -2.23
N LEU A 40 15.54 14.31 -2.75
CA LEU A 40 14.50 13.55 -2.06
C LEU A 40 13.89 12.51 -3.03
N VAL A 41 13.74 11.29 -2.56
CA VAL A 41 12.91 10.26 -3.18
C VAL A 41 11.77 9.95 -2.21
N SER A 42 10.52 10.16 -2.64
CA SER A 42 9.32 9.85 -1.87
C SER A 42 8.60 8.66 -2.50
N VAL A 43 8.24 7.68 -1.70
CA VAL A 43 7.55 6.44 -2.11
C VAL A 43 6.27 6.28 -1.30
N ARG A 44 5.15 5.95 -1.97
CA ARG A 44 3.84 5.81 -1.31
C ARG A 44 3.01 4.65 -1.85
N HIS A 45 2.35 3.91 -0.95
CA HIS A 45 1.38 2.86 -1.26
C HIS A 45 1.89 1.67 -2.10
N PHE A 46 3.12 1.24 -1.84
CA PHE A 46 3.71 0.08 -2.50
C PHE A 46 3.36 -1.25 -1.82
N ALA A 47 2.72 -1.25 -0.63
CA ALA A 47 2.24 -2.45 0.04
C ALA A 47 1.26 -3.30 -0.81
N PHE A 48 0.58 -2.67 -1.77
CA PHE A 48 -0.34 -3.35 -2.69
C PHE A 48 0.33 -3.78 -4.01
N VAL A 49 1.61 -3.46 -4.20
CA VAL A 49 2.33 -3.65 -5.47
C VAL A 49 3.54 -4.57 -5.29
N LEU A 50 4.31 -4.41 -4.22
CA LEU A 50 5.53 -5.17 -3.96
C LEU A 50 5.30 -6.38 -3.06
N GLN A 51 5.97 -7.47 -3.41
CA GLN A 51 6.18 -8.60 -2.52
C GLN A 51 7.46 -8.44 -1.71
N GLU A 52 7.54 -9.15 -0.58
CA GLU A 52 8.67 -9.05 0.34
C GLU A 52 10.03 -9.40 -0.30
N HIS A 53 10.07 -10.37 -1.22
CA HIS A 53 11.30 -10.77 -1.89
C HIS A 53 11.85 -9.70 -2.85
N GLU A 54 11.01 -8.77 -3.31
CA GLU A 54 11.38 -7.66 -4.20
C GLU A 54 11.89 -6.44 -3.42
N LEU A 55 11.60 -6.37 -2.12
CA LEU A 55 11.85 -5.20 -1.27
C LEU A 55 13.32 -4.81 -1.22
N GLN A 56 14.23 -5.78 -1.16
CA GLN A 56 15.67 -5.50 -1.10
C GLN A 56 16.17 -4.81 -2.37
N SER A 57 15.75 -5.29 -3.55
CA SER A 57 16.10 -4.68 -4.84
C SER A 57 15.49 -3.29 -4.97
N ALA A 58 14.22 -3.12 -4.57
CA ALA A 58 13.54 -1.84 -4.59
C ALA A 58 14.28 -0.78 -3.74
N VAL A 59 14.58 -1.08 -2.47
CA VAL A 59 15.31 -0.16 -1.58
C VAL A 59 16.70 0.17 -2.14
N LYS A 60 17.42 -0.81 -2.69
CA LYS A 60 18.73 -0.59 -3.33
C LYS A 60 18.64 0.38 -4.51
N ASN A 61 17.62 0.25 -5.34
CA ASN A 61 17.44 1.14 -6.50
C ASN A 61 17.04 2.56 -6.07
N LEU A 62 16.14 2.69 -5.10
CA LEU A 62 15.77 3.98 -4.52
C LEU A 62 16.99 4.69 -3.90
N PHE A 63 17.86 3.95 -3.22
CA PHE A 63 19.11 4.48 -2.66
C PHE A 63 20.08 5.00 -3.74
N ARG A 64 20.14 4.35 -4.91
CA ARG A 64 21.00 4.79 -6.03
C ARG A 64 20.54 6.11 -6.64
N LEU A 65 19.24 6.41 -6.61
CA LEU A 65 18.67 7.68 -7.10
C LEU A 65 19.12 8.89 -6.27
N LEU A 66 19.43 8.67 -4.99
CA LEU A 66 19.79 9.73 -4.06
C LEU A 66 21.20 10.27 -4.30
N LYS A 67 21.32 11.60 -4.31
CA LYS A 67 22.58 12.31 -4.10
C LYS A 67 23.18 11.96 -2.74
N PRO A 68 24.51 12.15 -2.56
CA PRO A 68 25.07 12.19 -1.22
C PRO A 68 24.36 13.25 -0.36
N GLY A 69 24.01 12.90 0.87
CA GLY A 69 23.20 13.73 1.76
C GLY A 69 21.69 13.76 1.48
N GLY A 70 21.20 13.12 0.40
CA GLY A 70 19.77 13.09 0.04
C GLY A 70 18.92 12.15 0.91
N TYR A 71 17.60 12.27 0.83
CA TYR A 71 16.65 11.55 1.69
C TYR A 71 15.73 10.59 0.93
N LEU A 72 15.52 9.40 1.49
CA LEU A 72 14.43 8.50 1.10
C LEU A 72 13.33 8.60 2.15
N GLN A 73 12.12 8.93 1.71
CA GLN A 73 10.89 8.85 2.51
C GLN A 73 9.99 7.76 1.93
N TRP A 74 9.54 6.83 2.75
CA TRP A 74 8.56 5.82 2.36
C TRP A 74 7.38 5.85 3.32
N ILE A 75 6.20 6.10 2.77
CA ILE A 75 4.93 6.11 3.50
C ILE A 75 4.08 4.93 3.02
N ASP A 76 3.77 4.01 3.91
CA ASP A 76 2.96 2.84 3.54
C ASP A 76 2.06 2.35 4.66
N VAL A 77 1.16 1.42 4.33
CA VAL A 77 0.27 0.77 5.28
C VAL A 77 0.71 -0.67 5.52
N ASP A 78 0.75 -1.07 6.79
CA ASP A 78 0.99 -2.46 7.15
C ASP A 78 -0.32 -3.25 7.00
N VAL A 79 -0.45 -3.97 5.88
CA VAL A 79 -1.64 -4.78 5.56
C VAL A 79 -1.88 -5.86 6.61
N SER A 80 -0.83 -6.36 7.27
CA SER A 80 -0.95 -7.36 8.34
C SER A 80 -1.58 -6.81 9.63
N SER A 81 -1.57 -5.48 9.80
CA SER A 81 -2.19 -4.79 10.96
C SER A 81 -3.69 -4.54 10.82
N GLN A 82 -4.31 -5.07 9.75
CA GLN A 82 -5.72 -4.87 9.46
C GLN A 82 -6.60 -5.36 10.61
N ARG A 83 -7.53 -4.51 11.02
CA ARG A 83 -8.51 -4.79 12.08
C ARG A 83 -9.78 -4.00 11.85
N ILE A 84 -10.89 -4.46 12.43
CA ILE A 84 -12.14 -3.70 12.39
C ILE A 84 -12.14 -2.68 13.53
N GLU A 85 -12.17 -1.41 13.16
CA GLU A 85 -12.33 -0.28 14.06
C GLU A 85 -13.81 0.09 14.13
N LYS A 86 -14.32 0.36 15.33
CA LYS A 86 -15.73 0.69 15.55
C LYS A 86 -15.85 1.93 16.41
N ALA A 87 -16.67 2.88 15.99
CA ALA A 87 -17.02 4.04 16.82
C ALA A 87 -17.69 3.62 18.14
N ARG A 88 -18.43 2.50 18.13
CA ARG A 88 -19.11 1.93 19.29
C ARG A 88 -19.08 0.38 19.25
N PRO A 89 -18.90 -0.32 20.39
CA PRO A 89 -18.69 -1.77 20.42
C PRO A 89 -19.82 -2.61 19.80
N GLU A 90 -21.07 -2.13 19.88
CA GLU A 90 -22.28 -2.81 19.42
C GLU A 90 -22.43 -2.87 17.90
N ILE A 91 -21.65 -2.09 17.14
CA ILE A 91 -21.74 -2.10 15.69
C ILE A 91 -21.27 -3.46 15.17
N ASN A 92 -22.05 -4.07 14.28
CA ASN A 92 -21.66 -5.31 13.63
C ASN A 92 -20.46 -5.05 12.69
N GLY A 93 -19.33 -5.72 12.95
CA GLY A 93 -18.10 -5.60 12.16
C GLY A 93 -17.99 -6.64 11.04
N GLU A 94 -18.85 -7.66 11.06
CA GLU A 94 -18.83 -8.78 10.11
C GLU A 94 -18.94 -8.33 8.64
N PRO A 95 -19.74 -7.31 8.27
CA PRO A 95 -19.76 -6.82 6.89
C PRO A 95 -18.43 -6.23 6.43
N GLN A 96 -17.67 -5.59 7.33
CA GLN A 96 -16.32 -5.12 7.01
C GLN A 96 -15.33 -6.28 6.83
N GLU A 97 -15.46 -7.35 7.61
CA GLU A 97 -14.64 -8.55 7.45
C GLU A 97 -14.89 -9.20 6.09
N ARG A 98 -16.17 -9.33 5.68
CA ARG A 98 -16.54 -9.89 4.38
C ARG A 98 -15.97 -9.10 3.21
N ILE A 99 -16.12 -7.76 3.20
CA ILE A 99 -15.58 -6.95 2.10
C ILE A 99 -14.04 -6.99 2.05
N MET A 100 -13.37 -7.07 3.20
CA MET A 100 -11.91 -7.21 3.23
C MET A 100 -11.44 -8.58 2.77
N ASN A 101 -12.20 -9.64 3.04
CA ASN A 101 -11.91 -10.97 2.49
C ASN A 101 -12.08 -10.99 0.97
N LEU A 102 -13.09 -10.31 0.43
CA LEU A 102 -13.23 -10.11 -1.02
C LEU A 102 -12.05 -9.35 -1.60
N PHE A 103 -11.58 -8.29 -0.94
CA PHE A 103 -10.42 -7.52 -1.39
C PHE A 103 -9.14 -8.37 -1.41
N ARG A 104 -8.87 -9.12 -0.33
CA ARG A 104 -7.68 -9.97 -0.22
C ARG A 104 -7.67 -11.07 -1.28
N GLY A 105 -8.78 -11.77 -1.46
CA GLY A 105 -8.87 -12.92 -2.37
C GLY A 105 -7.70 -13.89 -2.17
N ASN A 106 -7.02 -14.23 -3.27
CA ASN A 106 -5.81 -15.05 -3.29
C ASN A 106 -4.53 -14.23 -3.55
N ASP A 107 -4.57 -12.90 -3.39
CA ASP A 107 -3.44 -12.03 -3.69
C ASP A 107 -2.41 -12.05 -2.54
N THR A 108 -1.26 -12.66 -2.81
CA THR A 108 -0.18 -12.81 -1.83
C THR A 108 0.43 -11.49 -1.38
N ARG A 109 0.27 -10.41 -2.17
CA ARG A 109 0.72 -9.07 -1.75
C ARG A 109 -0.06 -8.58 -0.53
N LEU A 110 -1.35 -8.90 -0.48
CA LEU A 110 -2.29 -8.46 0.57
C LEU A 110 -2.17 -9.27 1.87
N SER A 111 -1.20 -10.16 1.96
CA SER A 111 -0.89 -10.97 3.13
C SER A 111 0.54 -10.75 3.65
N SER A 112 1.31 -9.84 3.03
CA SER A 112 2.67 -9.54 3.46
C SER A 112 2.72 -8.57 4.64
N ALA A 113 3.70 -8.77 5.53
CA ALA A 113 3.96 -7.95 6.71
C ALA A 113 5.32 -7.22 6.60
N TRP A 114 5.70 -6.82 5.39
CA TRP A 114 7.05 -6.28 5.16
C TRP A 114 7.20 -4.81 5.60
N VAL A 115 6.13 -4.02 5.65
CA VAL A 115 6.18 -2.58 5.96
C VAL A 115 6.83 -2.27 7.32
N PRO A 116 6.51 -2.99 8.41
CA PRO A 116 7.22 -2.83 9.69
C PRO A 116 8.74 -3.07 9.61
N SER A 117 9.24 -3.79 8.60
CA SER A 117 10.67 -4.05 8.42
C SER A 117 11.43 -2.92 7.70
N LEU A 118 10.75 -1.90 7.16
CA LEU A 118 11.36 -0.87 6.32
C LEU A 118 12.58 -0.20 6.94
N SER A 119 12.54 0.09 8.24
CA SER A 119 13.66 0.73 8.95
C SER A 119 14.93 -0.12 8.94
N SER A 120 14.80 -1.43 9.17
CA SER A 120 15.95 -2.35 9.12
C SER A 120 16.45 -2.53 7.69
N ARG A 121 15.55 -2.52 6.70
CA ARG A 121 15.92 -2.56 5.27
C ARG A 121 16.66 -1.28 4.85
N PHE A 122 16.25 -0.12 5.34
CA PHE A 122 16.92 1.15 5.06
C PHE A 122 18.36 1.14 5.60
N SER A 123 18.52 0.77 6.87
CA SER A 123 19.84 0.63 7.49
C SER A 123 20.71 -0.40 6.75
N GLY A 124 20.14 -1.55 6.38
CA GLY A 124 20.83 -2.59 5.62
C GLY A 124 21.24 -2.15 4.20
N ALA A 125 20.58 -1.14 3.63
CA ALA A 125 20.93 -0.55 2.34
C ALA A 125 21.94 0.61 2.45
N GLY A 126 22.35 0.99 3.67
CA GLY A 126 23.33 2.05 3.92
C GLY A 126 22.73 3.44 4.13
N LEU A 127 21.42 3.56 4.36
CA LEU A 127 20.82 4.80 4.85
C LEU A 127 21.17 4.99 6.34
N ILE A 128 21.50 6.22 6.70
CA ILE A 128 21.78 6.67 8.06
C ILE A 128 20.63 7.55 8.55
N ASN A 129 20.62 7.91 9.84
CA ASN A 129 19.59 8.76 10.46
C ASN A 129 18.17 8.25 10.16
N VAL A 130 17.96 6.95 10.32
CA VAL A 130 16.67 6.31 10.00
C VAL A 130 15.66 6.61 11.10
N GLU A 131 14.57 7.29 10.72
CA GLU A 131 13.47 7.64 11.60
C GLU A 131 12.20 6.90 11.20
N VAL A 132 11.38 6.54 12.19
CA VAL A 132 10.11 5.84 11.99
C VAL A 132 9.00 6.56 12.74
N ASP A 133 7.98 6.99 12.01
CA ASP A 133 6.71 7.45 12.56
C ASP A 133 5.64 6.39 12.25
N GLN A 134 5.20 5.69 13.30
CA GLN A 134 4.13 4.69 13.24
C GLN A 134 2.86 5.29 13.83
N ARG A 135 1.77 5.31 13.06
CA ARG A 135 0.49 5.87 13.51
C ARG A 135 -0.68 5.01 13.10
N ASN A 136 -1.67 4.94 13.98
CA ASN A 136 -3.01 4.54 13.59
C ASN A 136 -3.65 5.69 12.79
N THR A 137 -4.41 5.31 11.77
CA THR A 137 -5.16 6.28 10.99
C THR A 137 -6.29 6.86 11.89
N PRO A 138 -6.38 8.19 12.06
CA PRO A 138 -7.49 8.80 12.80
C PRO A 138 -8.84 8.38 12.24
N HIS A 139 -9.85 8.23 13.10
CA HIS A 139 -11.18 7.71 12.75
C HIS A 139 -11.78 8.38 11.49
N TYR A 140 -11.79 9.71 11.45
CA TYR A 140 -12.37 10.47 10.34
C TYR A 140 -11.66 10.24 9.00
N ILE A 141 -10.36 9.92 9.01
CA ILE A 141 -9.60 9.57 7.80
C ILE A 141 -9.81 8.10 7.47
N GLY A 142 -9.73 7.23 8.48
CA GLY A 142 -9.81 5.77 8.31
C GLY A 142 -11.15 5.34 7.71
N GLN A 143 -12.25 5.94 8.18
CA GLN A 143 -13.58 5.68 7.62
C GLN A 143 -13.66 6.08 6.15
N GLN A 144 -13.20 7.29 5.79
CA GLN A 144 -13.24 7.77 4.41
C GLN A 144 -12.33 6.96 3.47
N LEU A 145 -11.13 6.59 3.93
CA LEU A 145 -10.21 5.73 3.17
C LEU A 145 -10.83 4.35 2.91
N PHE A 146 -11.48 3.77 3.93
CA PHE A 146 -12.15 2.49 3.79
C PHE A 146 -13.33 2.56 2.81
N GLU A 147 -14.18 3.59 2.91
CA GLU A 147 -15.26 3.82 1.95
C GLU A 147 -14.72 3.99 0.52
N SER A 148 -13.61 4.72 0.34
CA SER A 148 -12.96 4.87 -0.97
C SER A 148 -12.43 3.53 -1.49
N GLY A 149 -12.02 2.63 -0.60
CA GLY A 149 -11.60 1.27 -0.91
C GLY A 149 -12.70 0.42 -1.56
N PHE A 150 -13.98 0.73 -1.34
CA PHE A 150 -15.09 -0.01 -1.97
C PHE A 150 -14.99 0.04 -3.50
N LEU A 151 -14.56 1.16 -4.08
CA LEU A 151 -14.36 1.28 -5.53
C LEU A 151 -13.27 0.32 -6.04
N ALA A 152 -12.22 0.09 -5.25
CA ALA A 152 -11.17 -0.86 -5.61
C ALA A 152 -11.68 -2.31 -5.56
N VAL A 153 -12.42 -2.67 -4.50
CA VAL A 153 -13.04 -4.00 -4.38
C VAL A 153 -14.04 -4.22 -5.52
N GLU A 154 -14.85 -3.22 -5.83
CA GLU A 154 -15.86 -3.30 -6.89
C GLU A 154 -15.22 -3.50 -8.27
N ALA A 155 -14.15 -2.75 -8.57
CA ALA A 155 -13.40 -2.94 -9.81
C ALA A 155 -12.79 -4.35 -9.93
N LEU A 156 -12.31 -4.91 -8.83
CA LEU A 156 -11.75 -6.27 -8.80
C LEU A 156 -12.82 -7.34 -8.99
N THR A 157 -14.02 -7.16 -8.42
CA THR A 157 -15.10 -8.15 -8.52
C THR A 157 -15.83 -8.09 -9.85
N ARG A 158 -16.01 -6.90 -10.45
CA ARG A 158 -16.68 -6.72 -11.75
C ARG A 158 -15.99 -7.42 -12.92
N ASN A 159 -14.67 -7.60 -12.86
CA ASN A 159 -13.91 -8.24 -13.92
C ASN A 159 -13.97 -9.77 -13.90
N ASN A 160 -14.61 -10.37 -12.88
CA ASN A 160 -14.78 -11.81 -12.81
C ASN A 160 -16.08 -12.23 -13.51
N HIS A 161 -16.04 -13.36 -14.24
CA HIS A 161 -17.28 -14.00 -14.69
C HIS A 161 -17.96 -14.60 -13.46
N LEU A 162 -18.97 -13.90 -12.95
CA LEU A 162 -19.75 -14.29 -11.78
C LEU A 162 -21.12 -14.80 -12.22
N ASP A 163 -21.59 -15.86 -11.58
CA ASP A 163 -23.01 -16.23 -11.67
C ASP A 163 -23.90 -15.24 -10.91
N ASP A 164 -25.21 -15.28 -11.20
CA ASP A 164 -26.18 -14.35 -10.63
C ASP A 164 -26.25 -14.42 -9.10
N ASP A 165 -26.03 -15.60 -8.50
CA ASP A 165 -26.08 -15.79 -7.05
C ASP A 165 -24.89 -15.10 -6.37
N LYS A 166 -23.70 -15.26 -6.93
CA LYS A 166 -22.49 -14.63 -6.43
C LYS A 166 -22.48 -13.13 -6.68
N ALA A 167 -23.06 -12.67 -7.79
CA ALA A 167 -23.26 -11.24 -8.04
C ALA A 167 -24.16 -10.62 -6.95
N ARG A 168 -25.31 -11.25 -6.65
CA ARG A 168 -26.21 -10.82 -5.56
C ARG A 168 -25.52 -10.83 -4.19
N GLU A 169 -24.75 -11.87 -3.89
CA GLU A 169 -24.01 -11.95 -2.63
C GLU A 169 -23.04 -10.78 -2.47
N ILE A 170 -22.29 -10.45 -3.53
CA ILE A 170 -21.34 -9.33 -3.52
C ILE A 170 -22.08 -8.00 -3.33
N GLU A 171 -23.20 -7.78 -4.04
CA GLU A 171 -24.03 -6.58 -3.85
C GLU A 171 -24.50 -6.42 -2.40
N ASP A 172 -24.93 -7.51 -1.76
CA ASP A 172 -25.36 -7.49 -0.37
C ASP A 172 -24.20 -7.19 0.59
N ILE A 173 -23.00 -7.73 0.33
CA ILE A 173 -21.79 -7.39 1.09
C ILE A 173 -21.49 -5.88 0.99
N PHE A 174 -21.54 -5.30 -0.21
CA PHE A 174 -21.32 -3.86 -0.40
C PHE A 174 -22.38 -3.03 0.33
N ARG A 175 -23.65 -3.42 0.20
CA ARG A 175 -24.79 -2.73 0.85
C ARG A 175 -24.64 -2.72 2.36
N ASP A 176 -24.38 -3.88 2.97
CA ASP A 176 -24.24 -4.00 4.42
C ASP A 176 -22.98 -3.31 4.92
N SER A 177 -21.85 -3.47 4.25
CA SER A 177 -20.60 -2.80 4.62
C SER A 177 -20.75 -1.28 4.57
N ALA A 178 -21.36 -0.73 3.52
CA ALA A 178 -21.65 0.71 3.43
C ALA A 178 -22.62 1.18 4.53
N ARG A 179 -23.57 0.35 4.97
CA ARG A 179 -24.49 0.68 6.06
C ARG A 179 -23.75 0.81 7.39
N VAL A 180 -22.97 -0.20 7.79
CA VAL A 180 -22.24 -0.17 9.07
C VAL A 180 -21.05 0.79 9.04
N THR A 181 -20.49 1.13 7.88
CA THR A 181 -19.48 2.18 7.76
C THR A 181 -20.02 3.57 8.03
N ARG A 182 -21.23 3.89 7.56
CA ARG A 182 -21.91 5.14 7.97
C ARG A 182 -22.22 5.21 9.47
N GLN A 183 -22.24 4.08 10.17
CA GLN A 183 -22.40 4.02 11.63
C GLN A 183 -21.06 4.17 12.38
N GLY A 184 -19.93 4.19 11.66
CA GLY A 184 -18.58 4.37 12.19
C GLY A 184 -17.74 3.10 12.29
N SER A 185 -18.07 2.02 11.56
CA SER A 185 -17.27 0.79 11.46
C SER A 185 -16.43 0.74 10.17
N TYR A 186 -15.14 0.45 10.25
CA TYR A 186 -14.26 0.41 9.08
C TYR A 186 -13.07 -0.52 9.31
N ALA A 187 -12.44 -1.02 8.25
CA ALA A 187 -11.16 -1.69 8.38
C ALA A 187 -10.04 -0.66 8.52
N GLY A 188 -9.40 -0.63 9.69
CA GLY A 188 -8.26 0.22 9.99
C GLY A 188 -6.93 -0.47 9.66
N LEU A 189 -5.94 0.33 9.30
CA LEU A 189 -4.56 -0.08 9.06
C LEU A 189 -3.60 0.85 9.83
N THR A 190 -2.49 0.30 10.28
CA THR A 190 -1.36 1.05 10.79
C THR A 190 -0.55 1.61 9.63
N ARG A 191 -0.28 2.92 9.68
CA ARG A 191 0.55 3.63 8.71
C ARG A 191 1.96 3.80 9.26
N TYR A 192 2.95 3.57 8.42
CA TYR A 192 4.35 3.85 8.67
C TYR A 192 4.82 5.01 7.78
N THR A 193 5.61 5.90 8.34
CA THR A 193 6.49 6.80 7.60
C THR A 193 7.91 6.51 8.03
N VAL A 194 8.73 6.02 7.10
CA VAL A 194 10.14 5.75 7.35
C VAL A 194 10.96 6.72 6.52
N ILE A 195 11.87 7.42 7.17
CA ILE A 195 12.79 8.36 6.52
C ILE A 195 14.21 7.87 6.78
N GLY A 196 15.06 7.88 5.76
CA GLY A 196 16.49 7.62 5.90
C GLY A 196 17.28 8.57 5.02
N GLN A 197 18.50 8.90 5.43
CA GLN A 197 19.41 9.79 4.71
C GLN A 197 20.56 9.00 4.10
N LYS A 198 20.97 9.33 2.88
CA LYS A 198 22.22 8.83 2.30
C LYS A 198 23.40 9.61 2.86
N GLY A 199 24.48 8.92 3.21
CA GLY A 199 25.73 9.57 3.63
C GLY A 199 26.25 10.58 2.62
N LEU A 200 27.11 11.49 3.08
CA LEU A 200 27.84 12.46 2.24
C LEU A 200 28.88 11.79 1.33
#